data_AF-A0A1H3TTP4-F1
#
_entry.id   AF-A0A1H3TTP4-F1
#
_cell.length_a   1.000
_cell.length_b   1.000
_cell.length_c   1.000
_cell.angle_alpha   90.00
_cell.angle_beta   90.00
_cell.angle_gamma   90.00
#
_symmetry.space_group_name_H-M   'P 1'
#
loop_
_entity.id
_entity.type
_entity.pdbx_description
1 polymer ?
#
loop_
_entity_poly.entity_id
_entity_poly.type
_entity_poly.pdbx_seq_one_letter_code
_entity_poly.pdbx_strand_id
1 'polypeptide(L)'
;MSLNMYLGSADVQTSSMNQFCIQTIQGMEEAIASIDQFALNMSLQGKAYQTAKTYMAQTFRPLAQGIIYLCEELIRQNDDYPSEFRSQVSTSDVIEHEIADQIVEINRLIRRLRELNDITPMVQATILIYEGMKRILQQRLEKLHQFNVTSRSNYDTAFQLADCIVQGLAQVQGGKGFNSETGTFSTKGMELGWVQQIHKFPYILKAHEQYGEHLEKYPRDVDKIIAIMKYEEKHTEYLEQTNEFLAPLEVKDIIEIKYLMYTAEEPYRTLAMKYLDEVKIASLEGEKSFFLDSDNSITYIVERDRTNARGAYFTFFHELGHAIDYNYAKEIGMDGFFSNNYRSNGNTLAEYMHGDVKNKIQFALKDEINKEVYDDIDMKAKTKMINNITESFIYTGPEDNELTSTETDLYNIIQTKLSQDLHPDEHHNASDVYGGVTLNEIVGKWGHHKESYWIDLDTGERTNEPDKEGFASYYGSIMIQDSVQIESVTDYLPNSKKHMNNMFKSMNEGVNK
;
A
#
# COMPACT_ATOMS: atom_id res chain seq x y z
N MET A 1 -9.96 -11.12 -40.89
CA MET A 1 -8.73 -10.46 -41.40
C MET A 1 -7.57 -11.41 -41.16
N SER A 2 -6.63 -11.53 -42.10
CA SER A 2 -5.43 -12.40 -42.00
C SER A 2 -4.33 -11.65 -41.24
N LEU A 3 -3.65 -12.32 -40.32
CA LEU A 3 -2.46 -11.82 -39.62
C LEU A 3 -1.22 -12.07 -40.47
N ASN A 4 -0.52 -11.00 -40.84
CA ASN A 4 0.66 -11.08 -41.70
C ASN A 4 1.79 -10.23 -41.11
N MET A 5 2.98 -10.82 -41.01
CA MET A 5 4.20 -10.16 -40.56
C MET A 5 5.28 -10.28 -41.65
N TYR A 6 5.73 -9.13 -42.16
CA TYR A 6 6.81 -9.01 -43.13
C TYR A 6 8.02 -8.38 -42.43
N LEU A 7 8.98 -9.21 -42.01
CA LEU A 7 10.06 -8.78 -41.12
C LEU A 7 10.94 -7.71 -41.76
N GLY A 8 11.23 -7.81 -43.05
CA GLY A 8 12.00 -6.77 -43.76
C GLY A 8 11.27 -5.42 -43.82
N SER A 9 9.93 -5.42 -43.92
CA SER A 9 9.15 -4.17 -43.88
C SER A 9 9.07 -3.62 -42.46
N ALA A 10 8.90 -4.49 -41.45
CA ALA A 10 8.91 -4.10 -40.05
C ALA A 10 10.25 -3.46 -39.65
N ASP A 11 11.38 -4.06 -40.03
CA ASP A 11 12.72 -3.52 -39.71
C ASP A 11 12.96 -2.14 -40.33
N VAL A 12 12.50 -1.93 -41.56
CA VAL A 12 12.58 -0.61 -42.23
C VAL A 12 11.69 0.42 -41.52
N GLN A 13 10.49 0.03 -41.12
CA GLN A 13 9.59 0.90 -40.36
C GLN A 13 10.17 1.26 -38.99
N THR A 14 10.66 0.28 -38.23
CA THR A 14 11.37 0.47 -36.95
C THR A 14 12.53 1.45 -37.13
N SER A 15 13.41 1.21 -38.10
CA SER A 15 14.57 2.08 -38.33
C SER A 15 14.17 3.51 -38.67
N SER A 16 13.18 3.68 -39.55
CA SER A 16 12.69 5.02 -39.95
C SER A 16 12.03 5.76 -38.79
N MET A 17 11.22 5.07 -37.98
CA MET A 17 10.53 5.69 -36.85
C MET A 17 11.50 6.03 -35.72
N ASN A 18 12.45 5.15 -35.44
CA ASN A 18 13.48 5.40 -34.42
C ASN A 18 14.37 6.58 -34.80
N GLN A 19 14.73 6.72 -36.08
CA GLN A 19 15.47 7.89 -36.54
C GLN A 19 14.69 9.20 -36.32
N PHE A 20 13.38 9.21 -36.60
CA PHE A 20 12.51 10.35 -36.33
C PHE A 20 12.44 10.67 -34.82
N CYS A 21 12.28 9.65 -33.98
CA CYS A 21 12.28 9.80 -32.52
C CYS A 21 13.60 10.35 -31.99
N ILE A 22 14.75 9.83 -32.45
CA ILE A 22 16.08 10.32 -32.05
C ILE A 22 16.26 11.81 -32.40
N GLN A 23 15.86 12.22 -33.61
CA GLN A 23 15.92 13.64 -34.01
C GLN A 23 15.00 14.51 -33.15
N THR A 24 13.81 14.00 -32.81
CA THR A 24 12.86 14.70 -31.96
C THR A 24 13.38 14.85 -30.53
N ILE A 25 14.01 13.81 -29.97
CA ILE A 25 14.66 13.84 -28.66
C ILE A 25 15.72 14.95 -28.64
N GLN A 26 16.64 14.95 -29.61
CA GLN A 26 17.69 15.98 -29.70
C GLN A 26 17.11 17.40 -29.73
N GLY A 27 16.07 17.63 -30.54
CA GLY A 27 15.41 18.94 -30.60
C GLY A 27 14.73 19.34 -29.29
N MET A 28 14.14 18.39 -28.55
CA MET A 28 13.52 18.65 -27.26
C MET A 28 14.56 18.84 -26.14
N GLU A 29 15.69 18.15 -26.18
CA GLU A 29 16.83 18.38 -25.27
C GLU A 29 17.38 19.80 -25.45
N GLU A 30 17.55 20.26 -26.69
CA GLU A 30 17.94 21.65 -27.00
C GLU A 30 16.90 22.67 -26.49
N ALA A 31 15.61 22.35 -26.60
CA ALA A 31 14.53 23.20 -26.08
C ALA A 31 14.57 23.29 -24.54
N ILE A 32 14.78 22.16 -23.84
CA ILE A 32 14.95 22.14 -22.38
C ILE A 32 16.17 22.97 -21.98
N ALA A 33 17.32 22.76 -22.63
CA ALA A 33 18.54 23.52 -22.35
C ALA A 33 18.33 25.03 -22.55
N SER A 34 17.61 25.42 -23.60
CA SER A 34 17.28 26.82 -23.87
C SER A 34 16.35 27.42 -22.80
N ILE A 35 15.35 26.67 -22.33
CA ILE A 35 14.46 27.10 -21.25
C ILE A 35 15.22 27.25 -19.93
N ASP A 36 16.11 26.30 -19.61
CA ASP A 36 16.91 26.33 -18.39
C ASP A 36 17.89 27.51 -18.40
N GLN A 37 18.54 27.78 -19.53
CA GLN A 37 19.38 28.97 -19.72
C GLN A 37 18.58 30.27 -19.59
N PHE A 38 17.37 30.33 -20.16
CA PHE A 38 16.49 31.49 -20.03
C PHE A 38 16.06 31.73 -18.57
N ALA A 39 15.71 30.65 -17.85
CA ALA A 39 15.32 30.69 -16.45
C ALA A 39 16.46 31.22 -15.54
N LEU A 40 17.71 30.82 -15.82
CA LEU A 40 18.89 31.22 -15.05
C LEU A 40 19.50 32.57 -15.49
N ASN A 41 19.01 33.17 -16.58
CA ASN A 41 19.59 34.40 -17.12
C ASN A 41 19.45 35.58 -16.14
N MET A 42 20.55 36.18 -15.71
CA MET A 42 20.53 37.30 -14.74
C MET A 42 20.31 38.69 -15.38
N SER A 43 20.53 38.83 -16.70
CA SER A 43 20.42 40.10 -17.42
C SER A 43 18.98 40.46 -17.79
N LEU A 44 18.13 39.46 -18.02
CA LEU A 44 16.71 39.63 -18.29
C LEU A 44 15.95 39.85 -16.98
N GLN A 45 15.73 41.11 -16.64
CA GLN A 45 15.17 41.56 -15.37
C GLN A 45 13.82 42.26 -15.55
N GLY A 46 13.09 42.42 -14.45
CA GLY A 46 11.75 43.02 -14.44
C GLY A 46 10.63 41.99 -14.39
N LYS A 47 9.43 42.44 -14.03
CA LYS A 47 8.30 41.57 -13.68
C LYS A 47 7.85 40.66 -14.85
N ALA A 48 7.84 41.19 -16.07
CA ALA A 48 7.50 40.42 -17.27
C ALA A 48 8.44 39.22 -17.46
N TYR A 49 9.76 39.46 -17.49
CA TYR A 49 10.76 38.40 -17.62
C TYR A 49 10.75 37.42 -16.44
N GLN A 50 10.61 37.90 -15.20
CA GLN A 50 10.56 37.02 -14.04
C GLN A 50 9.38 36.05 -14.11
N THR A 51 8.20 36.55 -14.46
CA THR A 51 7.01 35.70 -14.62
C THR A 51 7.11 34.77 -15.84
N ALA A 52 7.70 35.22 -16.94
CA ALA A 52 7.94 34.39 -18.13
C ALA A 52 8.86 33.20 -17.84
N LYS A 53 9.95 33.42 -17.10
CA LYS A 53 10.89 32.36 -16.68
C LYS A 53 10.18 31.27 -15.90
N THR A 54 9.42 31.65 -14.86
CA THR A 54 8.64 30.70 -14.05
C THR A 54 7.61 29.98 -14.90
N TYR A 55 6.88 30.71 -15.76
CA TYR A 55 5.87 30.13 -16.64
C TYR A 55 6.46 29.07 -17.57
N MET A 56 7.55 29.38 -18.29
CA MET A 56 8.17 28.44 -19.22
C MET A 56 8.76 27.21 -18.53
N ALA A 57 9.35 27.39 -17.34
CA ALA A 57 9.85 26.28 -16.53
C ALA A 57 8.71 25.36 -16.03
N GLN A 58 7.52 25.92 -15.76
CA GLN A 58 6.37 25.16 -15.26
C GLN A 58 5.50 24.53 -16.37
N THR A 59 5.66 24.96 -17.63
CA THR A 59 4.81 24.48 -18.74
C THR A 59 5.64 23.85 -19.87
N PHE A 60 6.39 24.66 -20.62
CA PHE A 60 7.10 24.19 -21.81
C PHE A 60 8.21 23.19 -21.49
N ARG A 61 8.91 23.34 -20.36
CA ARG A 61 9.96 22.39 -19.96
C ARG A 61 9.39 20.98 -19.69
N PRO A 62 8.35 20.79 -18.86
CA PRO A 62 7.67 19.50 -18.72
C PRO A 62 7.09 18.95 -20.04
N LEU A 63 6.56 19.81 -20.93
CA LEU A 63 6.08 19.37 -22.26
C LEU A 63 7.19 18.77 -23.11
N ALA A 64 8.33 19.46 -23.21
CA ALA A 64 9.49 18.95 -23.93
C ALA A 64 9.98 17.61 -23.35
N GLN A 65 10.00 17.50 -22.02
CA GLN A 65 10.34 16.25 -21.33
C GLN A 65 9.35 15.12 -21.65
N GLY A 66 8.04 15.39 -21.70
CA GLY A 66 7.03 14.40 -22.08
C GLY A 66 7.22 13.89 -23.51
N ILE A 67 7.58 14.77 -24.45
CA ILE A 67 7.85 14.38 -25.84
C ILE A 67 9.09 13.48 -25.94
N ILE A 68 10.13 13.76 -25.14
CA ILE A 68 11.31 12.87 -25.02
C ILE A 68 10.87 11.48 -24.55
N TYR A 69 10.12 11.40 -23.45
CA TYR A 69 9.62 10.13 -22.93
C TYR A 69 8.74 9.35 -23.92
N LEU A 70 7.93 10.05 -24.71
CA LEU A 70 7.13 9.43 -25.77
C LEU A 70 8.04 8.81 -26.84
N CYS A 71 9.07 9.53 -27.25
CA CYS A 71 10.02 9.04 -28.25
C CYS A 71 10.84 7.86 -27.72
N GLU A 72 11.26 7.88 -26.47
CA GLU A 72 11.98 6.76 -25.82
C GLU A 72 11.12 5.50 -25.77
N GLU A 73 9.85 5.61 -25.34
CA GLU A 73 8.94 4.46 -25.30
C GLU A 73 8.61 3.94 -26.70
N LEU A 74 8.43 4.82 -27.69
CA LEU A 74 8.24 4.40 -29.07
C LEU A 74 9.46 3.66 -29.62
N ILE A 75 10.68 4.15 -29.36
CA ILE A 75 11.91 3.46 -29.77
C ILE A 75 11.95 2.06 -29.15
N ARG A 76 11.71 1.96 -27.84
CA ARG A 76 11.70 0.68 -27.12
C ARG A 76 10.70 -0.30 -27.73
N GLN A 77 9.45 0.12 -27.94
CA GLN A 77 8.42 -0.74 -28.53
C GLN A 77 8.69 -1.11 -29.99
N ASN A 78 9.24 -0.19 -30.78
CA ASN A 78 9.60 -0.45 -32.17
C ASN A 78 10.75 -1.47 -32.30
N ASP A 79 11.66 -1.50 -31.32
CA ASP A 79 12.76 -2.46 -31.26
C ASP A 79 12.29 -3.82 -30.70
N ASP A 80 11.48 -3.80 -29.63
CA ASP A 80 10.99 -5.00 -28.95
C ASP A 80 10.04 -5.80 -29.84
N TYR A 81 9.04 -5.16 -30.46
CA TYR A 81 7.99 -5.86 -31.24
C TYR A 81 8.54 -6.83 -32.31
N PRO A 82 9.41 -6.42 -33.25
CA PRO A 82 9.96 -7.33 -34.26
C PRO A 82 10.99 -8.31 -33.68
N SER A 83 11.64 -8.00 -32.55
CA SER A 83 12.54 -8.92 -31.85
C SER A 83 11.77 -10.06 -31.15
N GLU A 84 10.72 -9.70 -30.42
CA GLU A 84 9.80 -10.61 -29.75
C GLU A 84 9.09 -11.52 -30.75
N PHE A 85 8.63 -10.98 -31.89
CA PHE A 85 8.06 -11.78 -32.96
C PHE A 85 9.04 -12.87 -33.42
N ARG A 86 10.32 -12.53 -33.61
CA ARG A 86 11.36 -13.48 -34.04
C ARG A 86 11.60 -14.57 -33.00
N SER A 87 11.59 -14.20 -31.72
CA SER A 87 11.79 -15.11 -30.60
C SER A 87 10.60 -16.06 -30.41
N GLN A 88 9.38 -15.52 -30.47
CA GLN A 88 8.16 -16.26 -30.11
C GLN A 88 7.54 -17.00 -31.30
N VAL A 89 7.49 -16.38 -32.48
CA VAL A 89 6.74 -16.86 -33.65
C VAL A 89 7.66 -17.44 -34.73
N SER A 90 8.50 -16.61 -35.36
CA SER A 90 9.35 -17.04 -36.48
C SER A 90 10.43 -16.03 -36.85
N THR A 91 11.59 -16.52 -37.29
CA THR A 91 12.69 -15.70 -37.83
C THR A 91 12.52 -15.33 -39.31
N SER A 92 11.42 -15.74 -39.95
CA SER A 92 11.07 -15.43 -41.34
C SER A 92 9.68 -14.80 -41.42
N ASP A 93 9.32 -14.26 -42.60
CA ASP A 93 7.98 -13.76 -42.86
C ASP A 93 6.91 -14.82 -42.57
N VAL A 94 5.77 -14.36 -42.06
CA VAL A 94 4.63 -15.20 -41.71
C VAL A 94 3.37 -14.60 -42.29
N ILE A 95 2.70 -15.39 -43.11
CA ILE A 95 1.44 -15.03 -43.77
C ILE A 95 0.42 -16.10 -43.36
N GLU A 96 -0.54 -15.73 -42.52
CA GLU A 96 -1.45 -16.68 -41.86
C GLU A 96 -2.18 -17.59 -42.87
N HIS A 97 -2.71 -17.01 -43.95
CA HIS A 97 -3.46 -17.77 -44.95
C HIS A 97 -2.57 -18.78 -45.71
N GLU A 98 -1.31 -18.44 -46.00
CA GLU A 98 -0.38 -19.37 -46.66
C GLU A 98 -0.07 -20.58 -45.78
N ILE A 99 0.10 -20.36 -44.47
CA ILE A 99 0.29 -21.44 -43.49
C ILE A 99 -0.97 -22.33 -43.43
N ALA A 100 -2.15 -21.73 -43.41
CA ALA A 100 -3.41 -22.45 -43.40
C ALA A 100 -3.58 -23.32 -44.66
N ASP A 101 -3.29 -22.77 -45.84
CA ASP A 101 -3.37 -23.48 -47.12
C ASP A 101 -2.35 -24.63 -47.20
N GLN A 102 -1.12 -24.43 -46.70
CA GLN A 102 -0.12 -25.49 -46.61
C GLN A 102 -0.58 -26.64 -45.70
N ILE A 103 -1.24 -26.35 -44.57
CA ILE A 103 -1.81 -27.38 -43.69
C ILE A 103 -2.91 -28.16 -44.42
N VAL A 104 -3.79 -27.48 -45.17
CA VAL A 104 -4.85 -28.13 -45.96
C VAL A 104 -4.26 -29.06 -47.01
N GLU A 105 -3.23 -28.62 -47.75
CA GLU A 105 -2.60 -29.46 -48.77
C GLU A 105 -1.83 -30.64 -48.16
N ILE A 106 -1.14 -30.46 -47.02
CA ILE A 106 -0.51 -31.57 -46.29
C ILE A 106 -1.55 -32.60 -45.85
N ASN A 107 -2.71 -32.18 -45.33
CA ASN A 107 -3.79 -33.10 -44.98
C ASN A 107 -4.30 -33.88 -46.21
N ARG A 108 -4.38 -33.22 -47.37
CA ARG A 108 -4.75 -33.87 -48.64
C ARG A 108 -3.71 -34.92 -49.07
N LEU A 109 -2.43 -34.61 -48.94
CA LEU A 109 -1.33 -35.54 -49.25
C LEU A 109 -1.32 -36.75 -48.30
N ILE A 110 -1.46 -36.52 -47.00
CA ILE A 110 -1.58 -37.61 -46.00
C ILE A 110 -2.76 -38.52 -46.33
N ARG A 111 -3.93 -37.95 -46.66
CA ARG A 111 -5.11 -38.74 -47.05
C ARG A 111 -4.84 -39.60 -48.27
N ARG A 112 -4.27 -39.02 -49.34
CA ARG A 112 -3.90 -39.77 -50.56
C ARG A 112 -2.94 -40.92 -50.29
N LEU A 113 -1.93 -40.71 -49.43
CA LEU A 113 -0.98 -41.76 -49.07
C LEU A 113 -1.63 -42.90 -48.27
N ARG A 114 -2.60 -42.59 -47.41
CA ARG A 114 -3.35 -43.59 -46.63
C ARG A 114 -4.35 -44.39 -47.47
N GLU A 115 -4.73 -43.88 -48.66
CA GLU A 115 -5.64 -44.55 -49.61
C GLU A 115 -4.91 -45.53 -50.54
N LEU A 116 -3.58 -45.67 -50.46
CA LEU A 116 -2.82 -46.65 -51.25
C LEU A 116 -3.09 -48.08 -50.75
N ASN A 117 -3.34 -49.01 -51.68
CA ASN A 117 -3.70 -50.41 -51.37
C ASN A 117 -2.61 -51.17 -50.57
N ASP A 118 -1.33 -50.82 -50.73
CA ASP A 118 -0.20 -51.42 -50.02
C ASP A 118 0.61 -50.33 -49.29
N ILE A 119 0.33 -50.11 -47.99
CA ILE A 119 1.11 -49.19 -47.15
C ILE A 119 2.46 -49.85 -46.85
N THR A 120 3.46 -49.52 -47.66
CA THR A 120 4.84 -49.94 -47.41
C THR A 120 5.46 -49.15 -46.25
N PRO A 121 6.53 -49.65 -45.59
CA PRO A 121 7.27 -48.88 -44.60
C PRO A 121 7.73 -47.50 -45.11
N MET A 122 8.01 -47.36 -46.41
CA MET A 122 8.37 -46.10 -47.04
C MET A 122 7.20 -45.11 -47.10
N VAL A 123 5.99 -45.57 -47.41
CA VAL A 123 4.76 -44.75 -47.39
C VAL A 123 4.46 -44.29 -45.96
N GLN A 124 4.60 -45.20 -44.98
CA GLN A 124 4.42 -44.87 -43.56
C GLN A 124 5.42 -43.81 -43.08
N ALA A 125 6.70 -43.93 -43.44
CA ALA A 125 7.72 -42.93 -43.12
C ALA A 125 7.38 -41.55 -43.73
N THR A 126 6.85 -41.52 -44.96
CA THR A 126 6.44 -40.28 -45.64
C THR A 126 5.24 -39.62 -44.94
N ILE A 127 4.27 -40.40 -44.48
CA ILE A 127 3.14 -39.90 -43.69
C ILE A 127 3.64 -39.24 -42.40
N LEU A 128 4.58 -39.86 -41.68
CA LEU A 128 5.14 -39.31 -40.45
C LEU A 128 5.89 -37.98 -40.71
N ILE A 129 6.60 -37.86 -41.84
CA ILE A 129 7.23 -36.59 -42.25
C ILE A 129 6.18 -35.50 -42.45
N TYR A 130 5.11 -35.79 -43.19
CA TYR A 130 4.02 -34.83 -43.42
C TYR A 130 3.27 -34.48 -42.13
N GLU A 131 3.05 -35.43 -41.22
CA GLU A 131 2.49 -35.16 -39.89
C GLU A 131 3.41 -34.24 -39.06
N GLY A 132 4.73 -34.45 -39.14
CA GLY A 132 5.72 -33.56 -38.52
C GLY A 132 5.68 -32.15 -39.09
N MET A 133 5.65 -32.00 -40.42
CA MET A 133 5.53 -30.69 -41.10
C MET A 133 4.24 -29.97 -40.71
N LYS A 134 3.11 -30.69 -40.72
CA LYS A 134 1.82 -30.16 -40.28
C LYS A 134 1.91 -29.63 -38.84
N ARG A 135 2.49 -30.39 -37.93
CA ARG A 135 2.63 -29.99 -36.52
C ARG A 135 3.42 -28.69 -36.38
N ILE A 136 4.52 -28.53 -37.12
CA ILE A 136 5.34 -27.31 -37.11
C ILE A 136 4.52 -26.11 -37.60
N LEU A 137 3.76 -26.25 -38.69
CA LEU A 137 2.91 -25.18 -39.21
C LEU A 137 1.78 -24.81 -38.24
N GLN A 138 1.15 -25.81 -37.61
CA GLN A 138 0.12 -25.56 -36.59
C GLN A 138 0.67 -24.83 -35.37
N GLN A 139 1.85 -25.24 -34.86
CA GLN A 139 2.51 -24.55 -33.76
C GLN A 139 2.89 -23.10 -34.11
N ARG A 140 3.34 -22.86 -35.34
CA ARG A 140 3.64 -21.50 -35.80
C ARG A 140 2.37 -20.63 -35.87
N LEU A 141 1.26 -21.18 -36.36
CA LEU A 141 -0.02 -20.48 -36.43
C LEU A 141 -0.55 -20.13 -35.03
N GLU A 142 -0.47 -21.07 -34.09
CA GLU A 142 -0.84 -20.86 -32.68
C GLU A 142 0.00 -19.75 -32.04
N LYS A 143 1.34 -19.79 -32.23
CA LYS A 143 2.25 -18.75 -31.76
C LYS A 143 1.96 -17.38 -32.38
N LEU A 144 1.61 -17.32 -33.67
CA LEU A 144 1.20 -16.07 -34.33
C LEU A 144 -0.04 -15.47 -33.67
N HIS A 145 -1.05 -16.31 -33.37
CA HIS A 145 -2.28 -15.86 -32.71
C HIS A 145 -2.01 -15.39 -31.28
N GLN A 146 -1.21 -16.15 -30.53
CA GLN A 146 -0.81 -15.78 -29.17
C GLN A 146 -0.07 -14.44 -29.17
N PHE A 147 0.93 -14.28 -30.06
CA PHE A 147 1.68 -13.03 -30.19
C PHE A 147 0.78 -11.84 -30.52
N ASN A 148 -0.20 -12.00 -31.42
CA ASN A 148 -1.15 -10.94 -31.75
C ASN A 148 -2.04 -10.54 -30.55
N VAL A 149 -2.35 -11.48 -29.64
CA VAL A 149 -3.09 -11.18 -28.41
C VAL A 149 -2.20 -10.46 -27.40
N THR A 150 -1.00 -10.97 -27.15
CA THR A 150 -0.09 -10.43 -26.12
C THR A 150 0.48 -9.07 -26.50
N SER A 151 0.74 -8.83 -27.80
CA SER A 151 1.32 -7.57 -28.27
C SER A 151 0.32 -6.42 -28.45
N ARG A 152 -0.97 -6.65 -28.23
CA ARG A 152 -2.04 -5.68 -28.54
C ARG A 152 -1.92 -4.37 -27.75
N SER A 153 -1.43 -4.44 -26.52
CA SER A 153 -1.30 -3.30 -25.60
C SER A 153 0.12 -2.75 -25.52
N ASN A 154 1.06 -3.23 -26.35
CA ASN A 154 2.47 -2.81 -26.31
C ASN A 154 2.63 -1.28 -26.39
N TYR A 155 1.76 -0.60 -27.15
CA TYR A 155 1.83 0.84 -27.37
C TYR A 155 0.90 1.66 -26.45
N ASP A 156 0.16 1.05 -25.53
CA ASP A 156 -0.81 1.75 -24.67
C ASP A 156 -0.13 2.84 -23.82
N THR A 157 1.05 2.54 -23.31
CA THR A 157 1.89 3.48 -22.55
C THR A 157 2.29 4.70 -23.39
N ALA A 158 2.67 4.50 -24.65
CA ALA A 158 2.94 5.60 -25.58
C ALA A 158 1.68 6.42 -25.90
N PHE A 159 0.52 5.77 -26.07
CA PHE A 159 -0.75 6.47 -26.29
C PHE A 159 -1.16 7.33 -25.10
N GLN A 160 -0.98 6.84 -23.87
CA GLN A 160 -1.26 7.62 -22.66
C GLN A 160 -0.36 8.86 -22.55
N LEU A 161 0.93 8.73 -22.88
CA LEU A 161 1.84 9.88 -22.97
C LEU A 161 1.40 10.88 -24.04
N ALA A 162 1.06 10.41 -25.23
CA ALA A 162 0.63 11.26 -26.32
C ALA A 162 -0.62 12.07 -25.94
N ASP A 163 -1.62 11.44 -25.33
CA ASP A 163 -2.82 12.13 -24.83
C ASP A 163 -2.47 13.19 -23.77
N CYS A 164 -1.59 12.83 -22.81
CA CYS A 164 -1.11 13.74 -21.79
C CYS A 164 -0.39 14.98 -22.38
N ILE A 165 0.47 14.78 -23.39
CA ILE A 165 1.16 15.86 -24.10
C ILE A 165 0.15 16.74 -24.85
N VAL A 166 -0.84 16.14 -25.53
CA VAL A 166 -1.90 16.89 -26.23
C VAL A 166 -2.70 17.76 -25.26
N GLN A 167 -3.06 17.22 -24.09
CA GLN A 167 -3.73 18.00 -23.04
C GLN A 167 -2.86 19.19 -22.60
N GLY A 168 -1.57 18.97 -22.36
CA GLY A 168 -0.66 20.04 -21.97
C GLY A 168 -0.47 21.11 -23.03
N LEU A 169 -0.33 20.71 -24.31
CA LEU A 169 -0.25 21.64 -25.44
C LEU A 169 -1.52 22.50 -25.55
N ALA A 170 -2.71 21.90 -25.38
CA ALA A 170 -3.96 22.63 -25.40
C ALA A 170 -4.05 23.69 -24.29
N GLN A 171 -3.55 23.39 -23.09
CA GLN A 171 -3.51 24.35 -21.98
C GLN A 171 -2.60 25.53 -22.28
N VAL A 172 -1.40 25.26 -22.82
CA VAL A 172 -0.41 26.30 -23.11
C VAL A 172 -0.82 27.16 -24.32
N GLN A 173 -1.47 26.57 -25.32
CA GLN A 173 -1.98 27.28 -26.49
C GLN A 173 -3.29 28.04 -26.25
N GLY A 174 -4.03 27.71 -25.18
CA GLY A 174 -5.33 28.30 -24.86
C GLY A 174 -5.32 29.77 -24.41
N GLY A 175 -4.18 30.46 -24.44
CA GLY A 175 -4.06 31.90 -24.16
C GLY A 175 -4.20 32.30 -22.68
N LYS A 176 -4.47 31.35 -21.77
CA LYS A 176 -4.62 31.60 -20.33
C LYS A 176 -3.32 31.99 -19.62
N GLY A 177 -2.18 31.69 -20.24
CA GLY A 177 -0.85 31.87 -19.64
C GLY A 177 -0.33 33.29 -19.61
N PHE A 178 -0.92 34.22 -20.38
CA PHE A 178 -0.46 35.60 -20.52
C PHE A 178 -1.56 36.59 -20.20
N ASN A 179 -1.27 37.55 -19.32
CA ASN A 179 -2.14 38.68 -19.04
C ASN A 179 -1.63 39.93 -19.79
N SER A 180 -2.44 40.42 -20.72
CA SER A 180 -2.11 41.58 -21.57
C SER A 180 -2.18 42.93 -20.84
N GLU A 181 -2.99 43.04 -19.79
CA GLU A 181 -3.11 44.27 -18.98
C GLU A 181 -1.86 44.50 -18.12
N THR A 182 -1.29 43.43 -17.57
CA THR A 182 -0.12 43.50 -16.69
C THR A 182 1.19 43.18 -17.41
N GLY A 183 1.14 42.63 -18.63
CA GLY A 183 2.31 42.18 -19.38
C GLY A 183 3.06 41.03 -18.69
N THR A 184 2.37 40.18 -17.94
CA THR A 184 2.96 39.11 -17.14
C THR A 184 2.38 37.75 -17.45
N PHE A 185 3.15 36.70 -17.14
CA PHE A 185 2.72 35.31 -17.30
C PHE A 185 2.27 34.70 -15.98
N SER A 186 1.40 33.69 -16.04
CA SER A 186 0.97 32.92 -14.87
C SER A 186 0.41 31.56 -15.27
N THR A 187 0.56 30.58 -14.39
CA THR A 187 -0.13 29.28 -14.48
C THR A 187 -1.49 29.30 -13.77
N LYS A 188 -1.88 30.42 -13.13
CA LYS A 188 -3.15 30.53 -12.41
C LYS A 188 -4.33 30.35 -13.37
N GLY A 189 -5.19 29.37 -13.06
CA GLY A 189 -6.36 29.05 -13.89
C GLY A 189 -6.06 28.13 -15.08
N MET A 190 -4.84 27.58 -15.16
CA MET A 190 -4.50 26.48 -16.06
C MET A 190 -4.65 25.13 -15.36
N GLU A 191 -5.07 24.12 -16.11
CA GLU A 191 -5.09 22.73 -15.62
C GLU A 191 -3.71 22.10 -15.85
N LEU A 192 -2.96 21.86 -14.78
CA LEU A 192 -1.58 21.33 -14.84
C LEU A 192 -1.48 19.84 -14.45
N GLY A 193 -2.60 19.12 -14.39
CA GLY A 193 -2.61 17.68 -14.05
C GLY A 193 -1.69 16.84 -14.95
N TRP A 194 -1.57 17.21 -16.24
CA TRP A 194 -0.70 16.56 -17.22
C TRP A 194 0.79 16.63 -16.84
N VAL A 195 1.25 17.67 -16.12
CA VAL A 195 2.64 17.77 -15.66
C VAL A 195 2.97 16.63 -14.71
N GLN A 196 2.06 16.33 -13.77
CA GLN A 196 2.26 15.25 -12.80
C GLN A 196 2.26 13.88 -13.47
N GLN A 197 1.45 13.70 -14.52
CA GLN A 197 1.43 12.46 -15.30
C GLN A 197 2.74 12.26 -16.07
N ILE A 198 3.29 13.30 -16.71
CA ILE A 198 4.61 13.23 -17.36
C ILE A 198 5.69 12.85 -16.35
N HIS A 199 5.69 13.47 -15.16
CA HIS A 199 6.67 13.14 -14.11
C HIS A 199 6.52 11.73 -13.52
N LYS A 200 5.36 11.07 -13.67
CA LYS A 200 5.20 9.66 -13.28
C LYS A 200 5.83 8.70 -14.26
N PHE A 201 6.00 9.09 -15.52
CA PHE A 201 6.34 8.17 -16.60
C PHE A 201 7.66 7.41 -16.43
N PRO A 202 8.79 8.04 -16.05
CA PRO A 202 10.03 7.29 -15.83
C PRO A 202 9.88 6.21 -14.76
N TYR A 203 9.03 6.45 -13.77
CA TYR A 203 8.74 5.47 -12.72
C TYR A 203 7.81 4.35 -13.21
N ILE A 204 6.88 4.63 -14.14
CA ILE A 204 6.06 3.59 -14.79
C ILE A 204 6.98 2.61 -15.53
N LEU A 205 7.93 3.13 -16.33
CA LEU A 205 8.88 2.27 -17.06
C LEU A 205 9.73 1.43 -16.11
N LYS A 206 10.34 2.06 -15.09
CA LYS A 206 11.12 1.34 -14.08
C LYS A 206 10.27 0.29 -13.34
N ALA A 207 9.02 0.60 -13.04
CA ALA A 207 8.11 -0.33 -12.37
C ALA A 207 7.83 -1.56 -13.24
N HIS A 208 7.57 -1.39 -14.53
CA HIS A 208 7.38 -2.52 -15.45
C HIS A 208 8.67 -3.32 -15.67
N GLU A 209 9.83 -2.67 -15.70
CA GLU A 209 11.13 -3.35 -15.80
C GLU A 209 11.43 -4.20 -14.56
N GLN A 210 11.20 -3.67 -13.36
CA GLN A 210 11.56 -4.34 -12.10
C GLN A 210 10.47 -5.28 -11.56
N TYR A 211 9.20 -4.98 -11.83
CA TYR A 211 8.04 -5.67 -11.26
C TYR A 211 7.06 -6.16 -12.33
N GLY A 212 7.51 -6.38 -13.57
CA GLY A 212 6.67 -6.77 -14.71
C GLY A 212 5.74 -7.95 -14.41
N GLU A 213 6.29 -9.06 -13.90
CA GLU A 213 5.50 -10.25 -13.53
C GLU A 213 4.42 -9.97 -12.47
N HIS A 214 4.73 -9.10 -11.49
CA HIS A 214 3.76 -8.69 -10.48
C HIS A 214 2.66 -7.81 -11.08
N LEU A 215 3.04 -6.85 -11.93
CA LEU A 215 2.12 -5.90 -12.57
C LEU A 215 1.21 -6.55 -13.61
N GLU A 216 1.62 -7.67 -14.22
CA GLU A 216 0.71 -8.49 -15.05
C GLU A 216 -0.46 -9.04 -14.23
N LYS A 217 -0.21 -9.44 -12.99
CA LYS A 217 -1.23 -9.99 -12.09
C LYS A 217 -1.99 -8.90 -11.32
N TYR A 218 -1.31 -7.82 -10.95
CA TYR A 218 -1.83 -6.73 -10.13
C TYR A 218 -1.53 -5.36 -10.76
N PRO A 219 -2.13 -5.03 -11.92
CA PRO A 219 -1.80 -3.80 -12.67
C PRO A 219 -2.10 -2.50 -11.91
N ARG A 220 -2.97 -2.56 -10.89
CA ARG A 220 -3.31 -1.40 -10.04
C ARG A 220 -2.20 -1.03 -9.06
N ASP A 221 -1.23 -1.92 -8.82
CA ASP A 221 -0.14 -1.66 -7.86
C ASP A 221 0.94 -0.73 -8.43
N VAL A 222 0.86 -0.37 -9.73
CA VAL A 222 1.80 0.55 -10.37
C VAL A 222 1.91 1.88 -9.61
N ASP A 223 0.81 2.44 -9.11
CA ASP A 223 0.84 3.69 -8.34
C ASP A 223 1.53 3.50 -6.97
N LYS A 224 1.40 2.32 -6.34
CA LYS A 224 2.09 2.00 -5.08
C LYS A 224 3.59 1.89 -5.31
N ILE A 225 4.00 1.15 -6.34
CA ILE A 225 5.41 0.98 -6.74
C ILE A 225 6.03 2.35 -7.08
N ILE A 226 5.32 3.21 -7.81
CA ILE A 226 5.80 4.57 -8.10
C ILE A 226 6.00 5.38 -6.82
N ALA A 227 5.08 5.29 -5.85
CA ALA A 227 5.23 5.97 -4.57
C ALA A 227 6.46 5.46 -3.80
N ILE A 228 6.71 4.14 -3.83
CA ILE A 228 7.89 3.51 -3.24
C ILE A 228 9.17 4.02 -3.90
N MET A 229 9.28 3.93 -5.21
CA MET A 229 10.47 4.37 -5.96
C MET A 229 10.79 5.85 -5.73
N LYS A 230 9.76 6.71 -5.68
CA LYS A 230 9.93 8.14 -5.39
C LYS A 230 10.44 8.41 -3.97
N TYR A 231 10.05 7.57 -3.01
CA TYR A 231 10.53 7.68 -1.64
C TYR A 231 12.00 7.22 -1.55
N GLU A 232 12.30 6.05 -2.10
CA GLU A 232 13.64 5.44 -2.08
C GLU A 232 14.69 6.29 -2.83
N GLU A 233 14.31 6.93 -3.94
CA GLU A 233 15.19 7.85 -4.68
C GLU A 233 15.66 9.04 -3.81
N LYS A 234 14.84 9.45 -2.84
CA LYS A 234 15.15 10.56 -1.92
C LYS A 234 15.78 10.12 -0.61
N HIS A 235 15.65 8.84 -0.25
CA HIS A 235 16.08 8.28 1.04
C HIS A 235 16.84 6.98 0.81
N THR A 236 17.95 7.07 0.09
CA THR A 236 18.77 5.91 -0.27
C THR A 236 19.34 5.19 0.95
N GLU A 237 19.44 5.88 2.09
CA GLU A 237 19.89 5.34 3.38
C GLU A 237 19.01 4.21 3.93
N TYR A 238 17.73 4.16 3.58
CA TYR A 238 16.79 3.13 4.06
C TYR A 238 16.59 1.97 3.08
N LEU A 239 17.15 2.05 1.87
CA LEU A 239 16.87 1.10 0.81
C LEU A 239 17.38 -0.31 1.14
N GLU A 240 18.65 -0.42 1.55
CA GLU A 240 19.26 -1.70 1.91
C GLU A 240 18.56 -2.32 3.12
N GLN A 241 18.44 -1.54 4.20
CA GLN A 241 17.72 -1.92 5.43
C GLN A 241 16.32 -2.48 5.16
N THR A 242 15.49 -1.76 4.41
CA THR A 242 14.10 -2.19 4.15
C THR A 242 14.03 -3.40 3.23
N ASN A 243 14.95 -3.54 2.27
CA ASN A 243 15.04 -4.72 1.42
C ASN A 243 15.47 -5.96 2.22
N GLU A 244 16.46 -5.84 3.09
CA GLU A 244 16.95 -6.95 3.91
C GLU A 244 15.89 -7.40 4.91
N PHE A 245 15.27 -6.46 5.63
CA PHE A 245 14.24 -6.77 6.62
C PHE A 245 13.04 -7.48 6.00
N LEU A 246 12.60 -7.06 4.80
CA LEU A 246 11.43 -7.63 4.11
C LEU A 246 11.76 -8.78 3.15
N ALA A 247 13.03 -9.15 2.99
CA ALA A 247 13.46 -10.22 2.09
C ALA A 247 12.76 -11.58 2.27
N PRO A 248 12.30 -11.98 3.48
CA PRO A 248 11.56 -13.22 3.66
C PRO A 248 10.16 -13.25 3.01
N LEU A 249 9.63 -12.11 2.55
CA LEU A 249 8.25 -11.97 2.09
C LEU A 249 8.09 -12.13 0.56
N GLU A 250 6.87 -12.40 0.11
CA GLU A 250 6.57 -12.35 -1.33
C GLU A 250 6.56 -10.90 -1.84
N VAL A 251 6.87 -10.69 -3.12
CA VAL A 251 6.92 -9.37 -3.76
C VAL A 251 5.68 -8.51 -3.48
N LYS A 252 4.48 -9.11 -3.52
CA LYS A 252 3.23 -8.39 -3.24
C LYS A 252 3.13 -7.88 -1.80
N ASP A 253 3.67 -8.63 -0.84
CA ASP A 253 3.66 -8.26 0.58
C ASP A 253 4.70 -7.16 0.82
N ILE A 254 5.88 -7.28 0.19
CA ILE A 254 6.92 -6.24 0.21
C ILE A 254 6.36 -4.92 -0.33
N ILE A 255 5.67 -4.95 -1.48
CA ILE A 255 5.06 -3.76 -2.07
C ILE A 255 4.04 -3.14 -1.11
N GLU A 256 3.14 -3.93 -0.53
CA GLU A 256 2.11 -3.37 0.35
C GLU A 256 2.70 -2.76 1.62
N ILE A 257 3.58 -3.50 2.30
CA ILE A 257 4.20 -3.05 3.55
C ILE A 257 5.07 -1.80 3.31
N LYS A 258 5.91 -1.80 2.27
CA LYS A 258 6.70 -0.60 1.91
C LYS A 258 5.80 0.58 1.58
N TYR A 259 4.73 0.37 0.83
CA TYR A 259 3.80 1.44 0.50
C TYR A 259 3.18 2.06 1.75
N LEU A 260 2.66 1.24 2.66
CA LEU A 260 2.07 1.70 3.92
C LEU A 260 3.11 2.43 4.79
N MET A 261 4.32 1.88 4.90
CA MET A 261 5.41 2.50 5.66
C MET A 261 5.87 3.83 5.09
N TYR A 262 6.11 3.91 3.78
CA TYR A 262 6.66 5.10 3.14
C TYR A 262 5.63 6.21 2.93
N THR A 263 4.34 5.88 2.94
CA THR A 263 3.26 6.87 2.84
C THR A 263 2.68 7.29 4.19
N ALA A 264 3.04 6.61 5.28
CA ALA A 264 2.61 6.99 6.62
C ALA A 264 3.01 8.44 6.98
N GLU A 265 2.18 9.09 7.79
CA GLU A 265 2.44 10.44 8.30
C GLU A 265 3.60 10.44 9.31
N GLU A 266 4.22 11.61 9.52
CA GLU A 266 5.17 11.76 10.61
C GLU A 266 4.46 11.90 11.96
N PRO A 267 5.00 11.32 13.05
CA PRO A 267 6.32 10.68 13.16
C PRO A 267 6.34 9.16 12.88
N TYR A 268 5.21 8.57 12.49
CA TYR A 268 5.03 7.12 12.42
C TYR A 268 5.98 6.47 11.42
N ARG A 269 6.17 7.10 10.26
CA ARG A 269 7.14 6.65 9.26
C ARG A 269 8.58 6.67 9.78
N THR A 270 9.04 7.76 10.39
CA THR A 270 10.39 7.82 10.97
C THR A 270 10.60 6.75 12.04
N LEU A 271 9.60 6.52 12.91
CA LEU A 271 9.70 5.48 13.94
C LEU A 271 9.71 4.08 13.34
N ALA A 272 8.91 3.83 12.29
CA ALA A 272 8.96 2.59 11.54
C ALA A 272 10.36 2.32 11.01
N MET A 273 11.00 3.31 10.35
CA MET A 273 12.32 3.13 9.75
C MET A 273 13.44 2.94 10.78
N LYS A 274 13.41 3.73 11.86
CA LYS A 274 14.52 3.79 12.83
C LYS A 274 14.87 2.43 13.43
N TYR A 275 13.86 1.62 13.76
CA TYR A 275 14.05 0.37 14.50
C TYR A 275 14.06 -0.88 13.60
N LEU A 276 14.02 -0.75 12.27
CA LEU A 276 13.99 -1.93 11.39
C LEU A 276 15.23 -2.80 11.53
N ASP A 277 16.42 -2.20 11.68
CA ASP A 277 17.68 -2.96 11.83
C ASP A 277 17.80 -3.65 13.20
N GLU A 278 17.00 -3.21 14.17
CA GLU A 278 16.99 -3.84 15.49
C GLU A 278 16.10 -5.09 15.49
N VAL A 279 15.15 -5.18 14.57
CA VAL A 279 14.09 -6.17 14.57
C VAL A 279 14.27 -7.15 13.41
N LYS A 280 13.89 -8.42 13.61
CA LYS A 280 13.85 -9.41 12.52
C LYS A 280 12.49 -10.09 12.42
N ILE A 281 12.13 -10.54 11.22
CA ILE A 281 11.00 -11.46 11.02
C ILE A 281 11.48 -12.88 11.31
N ALA A 282 10.99 -13.49 12.40
CA ALA A 282 11.39 -14.84 12.80
C ALA A 282 10.57 -15.94 12.11
N SER A 283 9.27 -15.73 11.93
CA SER A 283 8.38 -16.67 11.27
C SER A 283 7.20 -15.97 10.60
N LEU A 284 6.80 -16.49 9.44
CA LEU A 284 5.63 -16.07 8.67
C LEU A 284 4.45 -17.06 8.78
N GLU A 285 4.65 -18.12 9.56
CA GLU A 285 3.71 -19.22 9.75
C GLU A 285 3.52 -19.53 11.24
N GLY A 286 2.42 -20.20 11.56
CA GLY A 286 2.13 -20.66 12.92
C GLY A 286 0.66 -20.48 13.30
N GLU A 287 0.39 -20.52 14.61
CA GLU A 287 -0.96 -20.35 15.16
C GLU A 287 -1.19 -18.97 15.75
N LYS A 288 -0.13 -18.28 16.17
CA LYS A 288 -0.17 -16.99 16.86
C LYS A 288 0.79 -16.00 16.22
N SER A 289 0.47 -14.72 16.37
CA SER A 289 1.36 -13.61 16.05
C SER A 289 1.75 -12.91 17.34
N PHE A 290 3.01 -12.50 17.44
CA PHE A 290 3.57 -11.83 18.61
C PHE A 290 4.94 -11.22 18.28
N PHE A 291 5.27 -10.15 18.97
CA PHE A 291 6.61 -9.66 19.18
C PHE A 291 7.28 -10.38 20.37
N LEU A 292 8.54 -10.76 20.20
CA LEU A 292 9.37 -11.36 21.26
C LEU A 292 10.55 -10.45 21.56
N ASP A 293 10.53 -9.83 22.74
CA ASP A 293 11.53 -8.90 23.26
C ASP A 293 12.93 -9.52 23.45
N SER A 294 12.98 -10.79 23.88
CA SER A 294 14.24 -11.51 24.15
C SER A 294 15.11 -11.75 22.90
N ASP A 295 14.49 -11.80 21.72
CA ASP A 295 15.16 -12.02 20.43
C ASP A 295 14.89 -10.88 19.43
N ASN A 296 14.27 -9.80 19.91
CA ASN A 296 13.80 -8.64 19.13
C ASN A 296 13.19 -9.05 17.79
N SER A 297 12.19 -9.93 17.83
CA SER A 297 11.66 -10.54 16.60
C SER A 297 10.15 -10.50 16.52
N ILE A 298 9.67 -10.42 15.29
CA ILE A 298 8.25 -10.46 14.95
C ILE A 298 7.94 -11.83 14.36
N THR A 299 6.93 -12.49 14.91
CA THR A 299 6.27 -13.64 14.30
C THR A 299 4.86 -13.23 13.93
N TYR A 300 4.46 -13.43 12.68
CA TYR A 300 3.08 -13.18 12.26
C TYR A 300 2.68 -14.08 11.09
N ILE A 301 1.38 -14.27 10.86
CA ILE A 301 0.89 -15.19 9.83
C ILE A 301 0.53 -14.38 8.58
N VAL A 302 1.47 -14.24 7.64
CA VAL A 302 1.33 -13.34 6.47
C VAL A 302 0.08 -13.62 5.65
N GLU A 303 -0.27 -14.88 5.41
CA GLU A 303 -1.46 -15.28 4.66
C GLU A 303 -2.76 -14.78 5.29
N ARG A 304 -2.85 -14.85 6.63
CA ARG A 304 -4.02 -14.34 7.37
C ARG A 304 -4.01 -12.82 7.40
N ASP A 305 -2.83 -12.22 7.50
CA ASP A 305 -2.72 -10.77 7.68
C ASP A 305 -3.08 -9.98 6.42
N ARG A 306 -2.89 -10.56 5.23
CA ARG A 306 -3.35 -10.00 3.94
C ARG A 306 -4.84 -9.66 3.90
N THR A 307 -5.66 -10.40 4.66
CA THR A 307 -7.13 -10.27 4.67
C THR A 307 -7.69 -10.08 6.08
N ASN A 308 -6.85 -9.58 6.99
CA ASN A 308 -7.22 -9.35 8.38
C ASN A 308 -8.42 -8.40 8.46
N ALA A 309 -9.40 -8.77 9.28
CA ALA A 309 -10.63 -8.00 9.44
C ALA A 309 -10.40 -6.62 10.08
N ARG A 310 -9.27 -6.46 10.80
CA ARG A 310 -8.77 -5.18 11.31
C ARG A 310 -8.00 -4.38 10.25
N GLY A 311 -8.02 -4.78 8.98
CA GLY A 311 -7.27 -4.16 7.89
C GLY A 311 -6.04 -4.96 7.48
N ALA A 312 -5.75 -4.95 6.17
CA ALA A 312 -4.64 -5.71 5.60
C ALA A 312 -3.31 -5.28 6.21
N TYR A 313 -2.48 -6.26 6.60
CA TYR A 313 -1.18 -6.07 7.24
C TYR A 313 -1.22 -5.39 8.62
N PHE A 314 -2.40 -5.30 9.24
CA PHE A 314 -2.54 -4.74 10.59
C PHE A 314 -1.66 -5.46 11.60
N THR A 315 -1.59 -6.80 11.56
CA THR A 315 -0.85 -7.58 12.58
C THR A 315 0.64 -7.29 12.46
N PHE A 316 1.20 -7.25 11.24
CA PHE A 316 2.58 -6.85 11.02
C PHE A 316 2.89 -5.50 11.70
N PHE A 317 2.04 -4.49 11.49
CA PHE A 317 2.26 -3.17 12.11
C PHE A 317 1.98 -3.13 13.61
N HIS A 318 1.06 -3.95 14.12
CA HIS A 318 0.85 -4.15 15.54
C HIS A 318 2.11 -4.68 16.21
N GLU A 319 2.69 -5.76 15.68
CA GLU A 319 3.92 -6.34 16.23
C GLU A 319 5.13 -5.40 16.08
N LEU A 320 5.20 -4.65 14.97
CA LEU A 320 6.19 -3.59 14.81
C LEU A 320 6.00 -2.47 15.85
N GLY A 321 4.76 -2.16 16.23
CA GLY A 321 4.44 -1.24 17.30
C GLY A 321 5.03 -1.66 18.64
N HIS A 322 4.91 -2.94 19.01
CA HIS A 322 5.59 -3.48 20.20
C HIS A 322 7.12 -3.34 20.11
N ALA A 323 7.69 -3.61 18.94
CA ALA A 323 9.12 -3.51 18.74
C ALA A 323 9.63 -2.07 18.88
N ILE A 324 8.90 -1.08 18.33
CA ILE A 324 9.22 0.35 18.48
C ILE A 324 9.15 0.76 19.96
N ASP A 325 8.10 0.34 20.66
CA ASP A 325 7.87 0.65 22.07
C ASP A 325 9.01 0.12 22.97
N TYR A 326 9.43 -1.13 22.73
CA TYR A 326 10.53 -1.78 23.45
C TYR A 326 11.89 -1.17 23.12
N ASN A 327 12.23 -1.01 21.84
CA ASN A 327 13.56 -0.54 21.44
C ASN A 327 13.77 0.94 21.79
N TYR A 328 12.73 1.77 21.71
CA TYR A 328 12.81 3.15 22.18
C TYR A 328 13.07 3.22 23.70
N ALA A 329 12.39 2.41 24.51
CA ALA A 329 12.64 2.35 25.95
C ALA A 329 14.09 1.97 26.26
N LYS A 330 14.59 0.92 25.62
CA LYS A 330 15.97 0.47 25.75
C LYS A 330 16.98 1.55 25.36
N GLU A 331 16.73 2.27 24.26
CA GLU A 331 17.59 3.35 23.79
C GLU A 331 17.76 4.46 24.84
N ILE A 332 16.69 4.82 25.55
CA ILE A 332 16.72 5.83 26.61
C ILE A 332 17.09 5.28 27.99
N GLY A 333 17.52 4.01 28.06
CA GLY A 333 17.98 3.36 29.30
C GLY A 333 16.85 2.96 30.25
N MET A 334 15.66 2.69 29.72
CA MET A 334 14.51 2.18 30.47
C MET A 334 14.34 0.68 30.25
N ASP A 335 14.00 -0.04 31.31
CA ASP A 335 13.66 -1.47 31.25
C ASP A 335 12.20 -1.66 30.79
N GLY A 336 11.96 -2.66 29.94
CA GLY A 336 10.63 -3.00 29.44
C GLY A 336 10.17 -2.12 28.28
N PHE A 337 8.87 -1.81 28.25
CA PHE A 337 8.27 -0.98 27.19
C PHE A 337 8.12 0.47 27.66
N PHE A 338 8.19 1.40 26.71
CA PHE A 338 8.06 2.82 26.99
C PHE A 338 6.64 3.16 27.45
N SER A 339 5.62 2.52 26.86
CA SER A 339 4.21 2.61 27.25
C SER A 339 3.94 2.32 28.71
N ASN A 340 4.68 1.41 29.36
CA ASN A 340 4.49 1.08 30.76
C ASN A 340 4.88 2.21 31.72
N ASN A 341 5.80 3.07 31.29
CA ASN A 341 6.55 3.93 32.20
C ASN A 341 6.46 5.42 31.84
N TYR A 342 6.17 5.77 30.58
CA TYR A 342 6.05 7.16 30.17
C TYR A 342 4.91 7.84 30.94
N ARG A 343 5.20 9.03 31.48
CA ARG A 343 4.24 9.82 32.23
C ARG A 343 4.00 11.18 31.58
N SER A 344 2.73 11.54 31.47
CA SER A 344 2.29 12.86 31.03
C SER A 344 1.28 13.42 32.03
N ASN A 345 1.55 14.61 32.56
CA ASN A 345 0.82 15.18 33.70
C ASN A 345 0.77 14.26 34.93
N GLY A 346 1.83 13.49 35.16
CA GLY A 346 1.96 12.59 36.30
C GLY A 346 1.36 11.20 36.09
N ASN A 347 0.54 10.97 35.06
CA ASN A 347 -0.13 9.69 34.83
C ASN A 347 0.53 8.85 33.72
N THR A 348 0.51 7.53 33.85
CA THR A 348 0.91 6.53 32.83
C THR A 348 -0.20 6.31 31.80
N LEU A 349 0.12 5.62 30.70
CA LEU A 349 -0.88 5.24 29.71
C LEU A 349 -1.98 4.33 30.30
N ALA A 350 -1.61 3.36 31.15
CA ALA A 350 -2.56 2.51 31.85
C ALA A 350 -3.56 3.35 32.69
N GLU A 351 -3.07 4.33 33.47
CA GLU A 351 -3.94 5.20 34.27
C GLU A 351 -4.93 6.00 33.41
N TYR A 352 -4.51 6.47 32.22
CA TYR A 352 -5.43 7.11 31.26
C TYR A 352 -6.44 6.12 30.68
N MET A 353 -6.03 4.89 30.36
CA MET A 353 -6.92 3.85 29.83
C MET A 353 -7.99 3.46 30.85
N HIS A 354 -7.60 3.20 32.10
CA HIS A 354 -8.54 2.97 33.21
C HIS A 354 -9.51 4.14 33.36
N GLY A 355 -9.02 5.38 33.26
CA GLY A 355 -9.85 6.59 33.29
C GLY A 355 -10.87 6.66 32.16
N ASP A 356 -10.47 6.38 30.93
CA ASP A 356 -11.37 6.40 29.77
C ASP A 356 -12.46 5.31 29.85
N VAL A 357 -12.08 4.08 30.23
CA VAL A 357 -13.03 2.97 30.48
C VAL A 357 -14.02 3.35 31.58
N LYS A 358 -13.52 3.86 32.71
CA LYS A 358 -14.35 4.34 33.82
C LYS A 358 -15.34 5.41 33.37
N ASN A 359 -14.88 6.39 32.61
CA ASN A 359 -15.73 7.47 32.10
C ASN A 359 -16.84 6.94 31.17
N LYS A 360 -16.52 5.98 30.29
CA LYS A 360 -17.50 5.38 29.39
C LYS A 360 -18.56 4.57 30.12
N ILE A 361 -18.16 3.76 31.10
CA ILE A 361 -19.08 3.00 31.97
C ILE A 361 -20.01 3.96 32.71
N GLN A 362 -19.46 5.02 33.33
CA GLN A 362 -20.26 6.02 34.03
C GLN A 362 -21.22 6.75 33.10
N PHE A 363 -20.81 7.05 31.87
CA PHE A 363 -21.67 7.67 30.87
C PHE A 363 -22.84 6.74 30.50
N ALA A 364 -22.55 5.46 30.22
CA ALA A 364 -23.57 4.46 29.89
C ALA A 364 -24.55 4.21 31.06
N LEU A 365 -24.03 4.16 32.30
CA LEU A 365 -24.87 4.06 33.51
C LEU A 365 -25.77 5.28 33.69
N LYS A 366 -25.26 6.50 33.45
CA LYS A 366 -26.05 7.73 33.53
C LYS A 366 -27.16 7.76 32.49
N ASP A 367 -26.90 7.27 31.29
CA ASP A 367 -27.90 7.13 30.24
C ASP A 367 -29.01 6.15 30.66
N GLU A 368 -28.63 4.99 31.21
CA GLU A 368 -29.58 3.95 31.62
C GLU A 368 -30.43 4.33 32.86
N ILE A 369 -29.79 4.85 33.91
CA ILE A 369 -30.45 5.15 35.20
C ILE A 369 -31.37 6.38 35.15
N ASN A 370 -31.35 7.14 34.05
CA ASN A 370 -32.23 8.27 33.83
C ASN A 370 -33.50 7.91 33.04
N LYS A 371 -33.73 6.62 32.75
CA LYS A 371 -34.98 6.13 32.18
C LYS A 371 -36.11 6.13 33.22
N GLU A 372 -37.35 6.23 32.75
CA GLU A 372 -38.57 6.38 33.57
C GLU A 372 -38.73 5.28 34.64
N VAL A 373 -38.22 4.08 34.39
CA VAL A 373 -38.27 2.94 35.32
C VAL A 373 -37.50 3.19 36.63
N TYR A 374 -36.62 4.20 36.67
CA TYR A 374 -35.80 4.57 37.84
C TYR A 374 -36.16 5.95 38.41
N ASP A 375 -37.33 6.51 38.08
CA ASP A 375 -37.74 7.85 38.53
C ASP A 375 -38.05 7.94 40.03
N ASP A 376 -38.29 6.80 40.68
CA ASP A 376 -38.48 6.69 42.13
C ASP A 376 -37.17 6.78 42.92
N ILE A 377 -36.02 6.63 42.26
CA ILE A 377 -34.69 6.72 42.87
C ILE A 377 -34.22 8.18 42.88
N ASP A 378 -33.89 8.70 44.06
CA ASP A 378 -33.37 10.06 44.17
C ASP A 378 -31.96 10.22 43.56
N MET A 379 -31.59 11.45 43.20
CA MET A 379 -30.32 11.75 42.52
C MET A 379 -29.07 11.34 43.31
N LYS A 380 -29.12 11.39 44.66
CA LYS A 380 -28.00 11.00 45.51
C LYS A 380 -27.83 9.49 45.52
N ALA A 381 -28.94 8.74 45.57
CA ALA A 381 -28.95 7.29 45.43
C ALA A 381 -28.46 6.86 44.03
N LYS A 382 -28.94 7.50 42.96
CA LYS A 382 -28.45 7.25 41.58
C LYS A 382 -26.94 7.44 41.47
N THR A 383 -26.41 8.53 42.04
CA THR A 383 -24.96 8.79 42.04
C THR A 383 -24.18 7.71 42.79
N LYS A 384 -24.69 7.26 43.93
CA LYS A 384 -24.07 6.16 44.70
C LYS A 384 -24.04 4.86 43.90
N MET A 385 -25.17 4.51 43.28
CA MET A 385 -25.27 3.31 42.44
C MET A 385 -24.30 3.35 41.26
N ILE A 386 -24.20 4.49 40.56
CA ILE A 386 -23.23 4.67 39.47
C ILE A 386 -21.81 4.39 39.96
N ASN A 387 -21.41 4.96 41.11
CA ASN A 387 -20.07 4.76 41.64
C ASN A 387 -19.81 3.31 42.03
N ASN A 388 -20.73 2.68 42.77
CA ASN A 388 -20.65 1.29 43.18
C ASN A 388 -20.47 0.35 41.96
N ILE A 389 -21.36 0.47 40.97
CA ILE A 389 -21.31 -0.37 39.76
C ILE A 389 -20.03 -0.11 38.97
N THR A 390 -19.61 1.14 38.86
CA THR A 390 -18.37 1.49 38.16
C THR A 390 -17.15 0.87 38.84
N GLU A 391 -17.07 0.93 40.16
CA GLU A 391 -15.96 0.32 40.93
C GLU A 391 -15.97 -1.21 40.81
N SER A 392 -17.14 -1.85 40.71
CA SER A 392 -17.23 -3.29 40.45
C SER A 392 -16.73 -3.71 39.07
N PHE A 393 -16.82 -2.86 38.04
CA PHE A 393 -16.27 -3.16 36.71
C PHE A 393 -14.75 -3.00 36.64
N ILE A 394 -14.17 -2.06 37.39
CA ILE A 394 -12.74 -1.74 37.30
C ILE A 394 -11.98 -2.65 38.25
N TYR A 395 -11.20 -3.57 37.70
CA TYR A 395 -10.46 -4.51 38.53
C TYR A 395 -9.26 -3.83 39.20
N THR A 396 -9.35 -3.63 40.52
CA THR A 396 -8.29 -3.09 41.39
C THR A 396 -7.66 -4.13 42.32
N GLY A 397 -8.05 -5.40 42.21
CA GLY A 397 -7.61 -6.51 43.06
C GLY A 397 -8.79 -7.34 43.59
N PRO A 398 -8.53 -8.37 44.42
CA PRO A 398 -9.58 -9.19 45.03
C PRO A 398 -10.32 -8.41 46.12
N GLU A 399 -11.42 -7.75 45.76
CA GLU A 399 -12.36 -7.10 46.70
C GLU A 399 -13.79 -7.61 46.48
N ASP A 400 -14.48 -7.93 47.59
CA ASP A 400 -15.91 -8.27 47.58
C ASP A 400 -16.75 -7.00 47.79
N ASN A 401 -17.08 -6.31 46.69
CA ASN A 401 -18.09 -5.27 46.71
C ASN A 401 -19.44 -5.86 46.28
N GLU A 402 -20.26 -6.26 47.26
CA GLU A 402 -21.60 -6.78 46.99
C GLU A 402 -22.53 -5.67 46.44
N LEU A 403 -22.95 -5.84 45.18
CA LEU A 403 -23.97 -5.01 44.56
C LEU A 403 -25.38 -5.40 45.05
N THR A 404 -26.26 -4.41 45.21
CA THR A 404 -27.69 -4.66 45.43
C THR A 404 -28.34 -5.25 44.18
N SER A 405 -29.52 -5.87 44.31
CA SER A 405 -30.25 -6.45 43.16
C SER A 405 -30.44 -5.45 42.00
N THR A 406 -30.80 -4.18 42.30
CA THR A 406 -30.98 -3.14 41.28
C THR A 406 -29.65 -2.75 40.64
N GLU A 407 -28.56 -2.71 41.41
CA GLU A 407 -27.22 -2.44 40.88
C GLU A 407 -26.72 -3.60 40.01
N THR A 408 -27.00 -4.85 40.38
CA THR A 408 -26.70 -6.04 39.57
C THR A 408 -27.46 -6.02 38.24
N ASP A 409 -28.73 -5.64 38.23
CA ASP A 409 -29.50 -5.53 36.99
C ASP A 409 -28.89 -4.47 36.05
N LEU A 410 -28.55 -3.29 36.59
CA LEU A 410 -27.87 -2.24 35.84
C LEU A 410 -26.48 -2.67 35.36
N TYR A 411 -25.70 -3.35 36.21
CA TYR A 411 -24.41 -3.92 35.86
C TYR A 411 -24.53 -4.81 34.63
N ASN A 412 -25.45 -5.80 34.65
CA ASN A 412 -25.64 -6.73 33.54
C ASN A 412 -26.08 -6.03 32.25
N ILE A 413 -26.92 -4.99 32.34
CA ILE A 413 -27.35 -4.19 31.19
C ILE A 413 -26.15 -3.47 30.57
N ILE A 414 -25.33 -2.81 31.39
CA ILE A 414 -24.17 -2.05 30.90
C ILE A 414 -23.07 -2.97 30.38
N GLN A 415 -22.81 -4.09 31.05
CA GLN A 415 -21.89 -5.14 30.60
C GLN A 415 -22.29 -5.59 29.19
N THR A 416 -23.55 -6.01 29.02
CA THR A 416 -24.07 -6.48 27.73
C THR A 416 -23.97 -5.41 26.65
N LYS A 417 -24.39 -4.17 26.95
CA LYS A 417 -24.37 -3.05 26.01
C LYS A 417 -22.95 -2.76 25.53
N LEU A 418 -22.01 -2.54 26.45
CA LEU A 418 -20.64 -2.19 26.10
C LEU A 418 -19.90 -3.34 25.41
N SER A 419 -20.14 -4.59 25.82
CA SER A 419 -19.60 -5.75 25.11
C SER A 419 -20.09 -5.85 23.66
N GLN A 420 -21.36 -5.57 23.42
CA GLN A 420 -21.92 -5.55 22.06
C GLN A 420 -21.37 -4.39 21.23
N ASP A 421 -21.28 -3.21 21.83
CA ASP A 421 -20.72 -2.01 21.19
C ASP A 421 -19.25 -2.20 20.78
N LEU A 422 -18.48 -3.05 21.48
CA LEU A 422 -17.07 -3.36 21.19
C LEU A 422 -16.86 -4.60 20.30
N HIS A 423 -17.94 -5.22 19.80
CA HIS A 423 -17.85 -6.40 18.94
C HIS A 423 -17.42 -6.12 17.48
N PRO A 424 -17.71 -4.97 16.87
CA PRO A 424 -17.17 -4.61 15.55
C PRO A 424 -15.63 -4.62 15.48
N ASP A 425 -15.08 -4.94 14.30
CA ASP A 425 -13.62 -5.09 14.10
C ASP A 425 -12.87 -3.77 14.31
N GLU A 426 -13.49 -2.65 13.95
CA GLU A 426 -12.97 -1.30 14.12
C GLU A 426 -12.74 -0.91 15.59
N HIS A 427 -13.35 -1.64 16.53
CA HIS A 427 -13.20 -1.42 17.97
C HIS A 427 -12.11 -2.29 18.59
N HIS A 428 -11.26 -2.96 17.81
CA HIS A 428 -10.24 -3.89 18.33
C HIS A 428 -9.35 -3.32 19.45
N ASN A 429 -8.92 -2.05 19.32
CA ASN A 429 -8.09 -1.38 20.35
C ASN A 429 -8.87 -1.20 21.65
N ALA A 430 -10.08 -0.65 21.55
CA ALA A 430 -10.96 -0.46 22.71
C ALA A 430 -11.39 -1.80 23.31
N SER A 431 -11.65 -2.81 22.48
CA SER A 431 -12.03 -4.15 22.90
C SER A 431 -10.97 -4.78 23.81
N ASP A 432 -9.68 -4.73 23.43
CA ASP A 432 -8.59 -5.28 24.25
C ASP A 432 -8.35 -4.44 25.51
N VAL A 433 -8.42 -3.11 25.41
CA VAL A 433 -8.24 -2.22 26.56
C VAL A 433 -9.36 -2.41 27.59
N TYR A 434 -10.63 -2.49 27.17
CA TYR A 434 -11.75 -2.70 28.07
C TYR A 434 -11.68 -4.09 28.70
N GLY A 435 -11.30 -5.11 27.94
CA GLY A 435 -11.02 -6.45 28.47
C GLY A 435 -9.92 -6.43 29.53
N GLY A 436 -8.81 -5.72 29.30
CA GLY A 436 -7.72 -5.63 30.27
C GLY A 436 -8.04 -4.84 31.54
N VAL A 437 -8.70 -3.69 31.41
CA VAL A 437 -9.09 -2.85 32.57
C VAL A 437 -10.12 -3.58 33.44
N THR A 438 -11.09 -4.25 32.81
CA THR A 438 -12.20 -4.89 33.51
C THR A 438 -12.01 -6.38 33.81
N LEU A 439 -10.82 -6.92 33.52
CA LEU A 439 -10.51 -8.34 33.66
C LEU A 439 -11.50 -9.26 32.91
N ASN A 440 -11.84 -8.87 31.68
CA ASN A 440 -12.81 -9.54 30.81
C ASN A 440 -14.26 -9.55 31.37
N GLU A 441 -14.63 -8.62 32.24
CA GLU A 441 -16.05 -8.37 32.52
C GLU A 441 -16.73 -7.70 31.31
N ILE A 442 -16.08 -6.73 30.66
CA ILE A 442 -16.53 -6.18 29.38
C ILE A 442 -15.67 -6.78 28.26
N VAL A 443 -16.25 -7.72 27.52
CA VAL A 443 -15.57 -8.44 26.43
C VAL A 443 -16.10 -8.00 25.07
N GLY A 444 -15.22 -7.44 24.24
CA GLY A 444 -15.49 -7.22 22.82
C GLY A 444 -14.99 -8.38 21.94
N LYS A 445 -14.80 -8.15 20.64
CA LYS A 445 -14.39 -9.22 19.70
C LYS A 445 -12.90 -9.57 19.76
N TRP A 446 -12.05 -8.58 20.06
CA TRP A 446 -10.59 -8.74 20.03
C TRP A 446 -10.00 -8.50 21.42
N GLY A 447 -9.03 -9.32 21.81
CA GLY A 447 -8.23 -9.09 23.00
C GLY A 447 -7.80 -10.36 23.70
N HIS A 448 -7.27 -10.19 24.91
CA HIS A 448 -6.73 -11.28 25.71
C HIS A 448 -7.75 -11.83 26.71
N HIS A 449 -8.51 -12.84 26.29
CA HIS A 449 -9.63 -13.39 27.08
C HIS A 449 -9.25 -14.38 28.20
N LYS A 450 -7.96 -14.64 28.42
CA LYS A 450 -7.51 -15.50 29.52
C LYS A 450 -7.18 -14.64 30.73
N GLU A 451 -7.83 -14.89 31.86
CA GLU A 451 -7.54 -14.18 33.12
C GLU A 451 -6.05 -14.24 33.50
N SER A 452 -5.41 -15.38 33.28
CA SER A 452 -3.98 -15.57 33.55
C SER A 452 -3.05 -14.71 32.69
N TYR A 453 -3.57 -14.01 31.68
CA TYR A 453 -2.82 -13.00 30.95
C TYR A 453 -2.73 -11.71 31.76
N TRP A 454 -3.78 -11.34 32.50
CA TRP A 454 -3.88 -10.06 33.19
C TRP A 454 -3.47 -10.12 34.67
N ILE A 455 -3.74 -11.25 35.33
CA ILE A 455 -3.49 -11.45 36.76
C ILE A 455 -2.73 -12.74 37.05
N ASP A 456 -2.06 -12.79 38.19
CA ASP A 456 -1.60 -14.01 38.81
C ASP A 456 -2.80 -14.72 39.46
N LEU A 457 -3.07 -15.97 39.08
CA LEU A 457 -4.26 -16.68 39.55
C LEU A 457 -4.17 -17.12 41.02
N ASP A 458 -2.96 -17.16 41.61
CA ASP A 458 -2.76 -17.54 43.00
C ASP A 458 -2.90 -16.34 43.92
N THR A 459 -2.39 -15.16 43.51
CA THR A 459 -2.41 -13.94 44.35
C THR A 459 -3.55 -12.98 44.01
N GLY A 460 -4.12 -13.04 42.81
CA GLY A 460 -5.03 -12.03 42.29
C GLY A 460 -4.34 -10.70 41.98
N GLU A 461 -3.01 -10.64 42.03
CA GLU A 461 -2.28 -9.42 41.69
C GLU A 461 -2.20 -9.24 40.17
N ARG A 462 -2.35 -7.99 39.72
CA ARG A 462 -2.24 -7.65 38.31
C ARG A 462 -0.80 -7.84 37.82
N THR A 463 -0.63 -8.61 36.75
CA THR A 463 0.67 -8.88 36.10
C THR A 463 0.83 -8.16 34.77
N ASN A 464 -0.28 -7.81 34.09
CA ASN A 464 -0.26 -7.01 32.88
C ASN A 464 -1.31 -5.89 32.91
N GLU A 465 -0.92 -4.76 32.31
CA GLU A 465 -1.80 -3.64 31.98
C GLU A 465 -2.06 -3.61 30.47
N PRO A 466 -3.15 -2.97 30.00
CA PRO A 466 -3.50 -2.91 28.58
C PRO A 466 -2.67 -1.87 27.78
N ASP A 467 -1.73 -1.19 28.43
CA ASP A 467 -0.94 -0.09 27.87
C ASP A 467 -0.11 -0.49 26.64
N LYS A 468 0.64 -1.60 26.72
CA LYS A 468 1.48 -2.10 25.61
C LYS A 468 0.65 -2.51 24.39
N GLU A 469 -0.46 -3.23 24.62
CA GLU A 469 -1.34 -3.72 23.56
C GLU A 469 -2.10 -2.55 22.92
N GLY A 470 -2.62 -1.63 23.73
CA GLY A 470 -3.30 -0.44 23.25
C GLY A 470 -2.38 0.50 22.47
N PHE A 471 -1.11 0.65 22.88
CA PHE A 471 -0.10 1.40 22.11
C PHE A 471 0.17 0.76 20.75
N ALA A 472 0.50 -0.53 20.73
CA ALA A 472 0.80 -1.28 19.50
C ALA A 472 -0.38 -1.30 18.52
N SER A 473 -1.58 -1.53 19.04
CA SER A 473 -2.82 -1.55 18.26
C SER A 473 -3.15 -0.16 17.68
N TYR A 474 -2.91 0.92 18.42
CA TYR A 474 -3.13 2.29 17.92
C TYR A 474 -2.10 2.64 16.84
N TYR A 475 -0.84 2.27 17.03
CA TYR A 475 0.19 2.40 16.00
C TYR A 475 -0.18 1.62 14.73
N GLY A 476 -0.61 0.36 14.86
CA GLY A 476 -1.06 -0.48 13.76
C GLY A 476 -2.18 0.18 12.95
N SER A 477 -3.19 0.71 13.64
CA SER A 477 -4.34 1.41 13.03
C SER A 477 -3.92 2.65 12.21
N ILE A 478 -2.90 3.37 12.68
CA ILE A 478 -2.34 4.54 12.00
C ILE A 478 -1.57 4.12 10.74
N MET A 479 -0.76 3.06 10.83
CA MET A 479 0.06 2.60 9.71
C MET A 479 -0.76 2.07 8.55
N ILE A 480 -1.88 1.38 8.82
CA ILE A 480 -2.82 0.94 7.78
C ILE A 480 -3.74 2.06 7.28
N GLN A 481 -3.64 3.27 7.84
CA GLN A 481 -4.39 4.46 7.46
C GLN A 481 -5.93 4.28 7.52
N ASP A 482 -6.42 3.49 8.48
CA ASP A 482 -7.85 3.26 8.66
C ASP A 482 -8.49 4.33 9.55
N SER A 483 -9.21 5.26 8.93
CA SER A 483 -9.88 6.36 9.63
C SER A 483 -10.94 5.89 10.64
N VAL A 484 -11.62 4.77 10.38
CA VAL A 484 -12.71 4.28 11.24
C VAL A 484 -12.14 3.75 12.55
N GLN A 485 -11.00 3.06 12.50
CA GLN A 485 -10.30 2.59 13.71
C GLN A 485 -9.76 3.75 14.55
N ILE A 486 -9.23 4.79 13.89
CA ILE A 486 -8.73 5.99 14.56
C ILE A 486 -9.87 6.81 15.20
N GLU A 487 -11.05 6.82 14.58
CA GLU A 487 -12.27 7.42 15.13
C GLU A 487 -12.77 6.62 16.34
N SER A 488 -12.82 5.29 16.24
CA SER A 488 -13.12 4.38 17.35
C SER A 488 -12.25 4.64 18.60
N VAL A 489 -10.94 4.80 18.43
CA VAL A 489 -10.05 5.16 19.55
C VAL A 489 -10.38 6.55 20.13
N THR A 490 -10.90 7.48 19.32
CA THR A 490 -11.37 8.79 19.80
C THR A 490 -12.62 8.66 20.67
N ASP A 491 -13.53 7.75 20.31
CA ASP A 491 -14.83 7.59 20.98
C ASP A 491 -14.76 6.80 22.28
N TYR A 492 -13.81 5.87 22.39
CA TYR A 492 -13.67 4.98 23.54
C TYR A 492 -12.46 5.29 24.43
N LEU A 493 -11.41 5.90 23.88
CA LEU A 493 -10.12 6.13 24.54
C LEU A 493 -9.54 7.55 24.27
N PRO A 494 -10.34 8.63 24.42
CA PRO A 494 -9.92 9.98 24.01
C PRO A 494 -8.69 10.53 24.76
N ASN A 495 -8.56 10.24 26.06
CA ASN A 495 -7.43 10.73 26.85
C ASN A 495 -6.18 9.86 26.61
N SER A 496 -6.35 8.55 26.50
CA SER A 496 -5.27 7.64 26.10
C SER A 496 -4.74 7.95 24.71
N LYS A 497 -5.61 8.25 23.74
CA LYS A 497 -5.21 8.73 22.40
C LYS A 497 -4.30 9.95 22.49
N LYS A 498 -4.69 10.95 23.27
CA LYS A 498 -3.89 12.16 23.49
C LYS A 498 -2.54 11.82 24.13
N HIS A 499 -2.52 10.90 25.08
CA HIS A 499 -1.30 10.43 25.72
C HIS A 499 -0.36 9.70 24.74
N MET A 500 -0.88 8.76 23.95
CA MET A 500 -0.11 8.05 22.92
C MET A 500 0.44 9.01 21.86
N ASN A 501 -0.33 10.02 21.44
CA ASN A 501 0.17 11.06 20.55
C ASN A 501 1.36 11.84 21.16
N ASN A 502 1.34 12.11 22.48
CA ASN A 502 2.47 12.73 23.17
C ASN A 502 3.67 11.78 23.25
N MET A 503 3.45 10.47 23.42
CA MET A 503 4.50 9.46 23.37
C MET A 503 5.21 9.47 22.02
N PHE A 504 4.47 9.33 20.91
CA PHE A 504 5.06 9.36 19.57
C PHE A 504 5.82 10.66 19.28
N LYS A 505 5.28 11.80 19.74
CA LYS A 505 5.98 13.08 19.63
C LYS A 505 7.30 13.08 20.42
N SER A 506 7.28 12.58 21.66
CA SER A 506 8.49 12.45 22.49
C SER A 506 9.52 11.54 21.85
N MET A 507 9.07 10.42 21.25
CA MET A 507 9.96 9.50 20.54
C MET A 507 10.64 10.21 19.37
N ASN A 508 9.89 10.96 18.56
CA ASN A 508 10.40 11.68 17.41
C ASN A 508 11.39 12.81 17.78
N GLU A 509 11.15 13.52 18.88
CA GLU A 509 12.11 14.52 19.40
C GLU A 509 13.44 13.88 19.83
N GLY A 510 13.41 12.61 20.24
CA GLY A 510 14.61 11.80 20.50
C GLY A 510 15.34 11.40 19.22
N VAL A 511 14.62 11.14 18.12
CA VAL A 511 15.23 10.79 16.81
C VAL A 511 15.96 11.97 16.16
N ASN A 512 15.45 13.19 16.32
CA ASN A 512 16.00 14.38 15.66
C ASN A 512 17.14 15.08 16.44
N LYS A 513 17.69 14.43 17.47
CA LYS A 513 18.84 14.89 18.25
C LYS A 513 20.05 14.01 17.97
#